data_AF-A0A162UYL3-F1
#
_entry.id   AF-A0A162UYL3-F1
#
_cell.length_a   1.000
_cell.length_b   1.000
_cell.length_c   1.000
_cell.angle_alpha   90.00
_cell.angle_beta   90.00
_cell.angle_gamma   90.00
#
_symmetry.space_group_name_H-M   'P 1'
#
loop_
_entity.id
_entity.type
_entity.pdbx_description
1 polymer ?
#
loop_
_entity_poly.entity_id
_entity_poly.type
_entity_poly.pdbx_seq_one_letter_code
_entity_poly.pdbx_strand_id
1 'polypeptide(L)'
;FILSHRSGKMAQQFCYIERDVLGNVNWEEMRSVYSNGGNYTRRTRRIQLARQHAHGGVEHLIERFNRVCQWVACEIVRTQQLEERVKVIEKFIRLAQKCKMYTNFATLVQILLGLQSPSVSRLQKTWSRVGVAEMRQLDQLSAFTSPMRNWKHIRDSMTTTKIKMPFGGCIPFLGIYLSDLVFNSEQPAYLDISPVLKQSLVNFRKHRITATVVKRVLTFQSLARRYSFEIDDDIYYMCSQLEVLKPETIRRLSFEIE
;
A
#
# COMPACT_ATOMS: atom_id res chain seq x y z
N PHE A 1 12.47 -9.29 -15.33
CA PHE A 1 13.63 -9.06 -14.44
C PHE A 1 13.49 -9.66 -13.04
N ILE A 2 12.28 -10.05 -12.62
CA ILE A 2 11.99 -10.52 -11.25
C ILE A 2 12.81 -11.75 -10.85
N LEU A 3 12.87 -12.76 -11.72
CA LEU A 3 13.62 -13.98 -11.43
C LEU A 3 15.14 -13.75 -11.41
N SER A 4 15.63 -12.74 -12.12
CA SER A 4 17.05 -12.41 -12.28
C SER A 4 17.69 -11.77 -11.05
N HIS A 5 16.91 -11.18 -10.13
CA HIS A 5 17.43 -10.42 -9.00
C HIS A 5 17.03 -11.02 -7.65
N ARG A 6 17.85 -10.86 -6.61
CA ARG A 6 17.52 -11.35 -5.25
C ARG A 6 16.35 -10.54 -4.66
N SER A 7 15.39 -11.23 -4.04
CA SER A 7 14.22 -10.58 -3.42
C SER A 7 14.60 -9.54 -2.35
N GLY A 8 15.71 -9.75 -1.64
CA GLY A 8 16.21 -8.77 -0.66
C GLY A 8 16.61 -7.44 -1.31
N LYS A 9 17.39 -7.49 -2.39
CA LYS A 9 17.84 -6.30 -3.14
C LYS A 9 16.64 -5.54 -3.73
N MET A 10 15.69 -6.26 -4.33
CA MET A 10 14.44 -5.65 -4.81
C MET A 10 13.64 -4.99 -3.67
N ALA A 11 13.45 -5.68 -2.54
CA ALA A 11 12.71 -5.12 -1.41
C ALA A 11 13.37 -3.87 -0.83
N GLN A 12 14.70 -3.79 -0.84
CA GLN A 12 15.43 -2.58 -0.46
C GLN A 12 15.13 -1.42 -1.41
N GLN A 13 15.15 -1.65 -2.73
CA GLN A 13 14.82 -0.60 -3.70
C GLN A 13 13.36 -0.16 -3.58
N PHE A 14 12.42 -1.08 -3.36
CA PHE A 14 11.03 -0.72 -3.05
C PHE A 14 10.91 0.14 -1.80
N CYS A 15 11.75 -0.05 -0.77
CA CYS A 15 11.73 0.85 0.39
C CYS A 15 12.08 2.29 0.01
N TYR A 16 13.03 2.50 -0.91
CA TYR A 16 13.37 3.85 -1.37
C TYR A 16 12.28 4.48 -2.21
N ILE A 17 11.72 3.72 -3.15
CA ILE A 17 10.64 4.21 -4.01
C ILE A 17 9.41 4.61 -3.17
N GLU A 18 8.97 3.73 -2.26
CA GLU A 18 7.80 4.03 -1.44
C GLU A 18 8.09 5.12 -0.38
N ARG A 19 9.34 5.27 0.08
CA ARG A 19 9.77 6.42 0.92
C ARG A 19 9.53 7.73 0.18
N ASP A 20 9.94 7.82 -1.08
CA ASP A 20 9.86 9.05 -1.86
C ASP A 20 8.40 9.39 -2.16
N VAL A 21 7.60 8.38 -2.52
CA VAL A 21 6.14 8.51 -2.69
C VAL A 21 5.48 8.99 -1.40
N LEU A 22 5.82 8.40 -0.25
CA LEU A 22 5.29 8.80 1.06
C LEU A 22 5.73 10.22 1.45
N GLY A 23 6.96 10.61 1.08
CA GLY A 23 7.53 11.94 1.35
C GLY A 23 6.78 13.07 0.66
N ASN A 24 6.16 12.79 -0.50
CA ASN A 24 5.38 13.77 -1.26
C ASN A 24 3.96 13.99 -0.70
N VAL A 25 3.52 13.18 0.27
CA VAL A 25 2.16 13.29 0.81
C VAL A 25 2.06 14.46 1.80
N ASN A 26 1.25 15.47 1.46
CA ASN A 26 1.01 16.63 2.31
C ASN A 26 -0.28 16.46 3.15
N TRP A 27 -0.27 16.95 4.38
CA TRP A 27 -1.44 16.93 5.27
C TRP A 27 -2.62 17.76 4.74
N GLU A 28 -2.35 18.82 3.96
CA GLU A 28 -3.39 19.64 3.31
C GLU A 28 -4.17 18.83 2.27
N GLU A 29 -3.49 17.93 1.57
CA GLU A 29 -4.13 16.99 0.64
C GLU A 29 -4.91 15.91 1.39
N MET A 30 -4.39 15.42 2.51
CA MET A 30 -5.17 14.51 3.38
C MET A 30 -6.46 15.17 3.86
N ARG A 31 -6.41 16.49 4.12
CA ARG A 31 -7.60 17.28 4.45
C ARG A 31 -8.56 17.39 3.27
N SER A 32 -8.08 17.53 2.03
CA SER A 32 -8.96 17.62 0.86
C SER A 32 -9.69 16.30 0.58
N VAL A 33 -9.05 15.15 0.86
CA VAL A 33 -9.69 13.83 0.90
C VAL A 33 -10.76 13.77 2.00
N TYR A 34 -10.45 14.32 3.18
CA TYR A 34 -11.35 14.44 4.33
C TYR A 34 -12.59 15.32 4.10
N SER A 35 -12.48 16.41 3.33
CA SER A 35 -13.60 17.36 3.15
C SER A 35 -14.66 16.91 2.13
N ASN A 36 -14.36 15.91 1.29
CA ASN A 36 -15.17 15.58 0.11
C ASN A 36 -15.94 14.26 0.17
N GLY A 37 -16.06 13.63 1.36
CA GLY A 37 -16.99 12.53 1.64
C GLY A 37 -17.04 11.45 0.55
N GLY A 38 -16.08 10.51 0.55
CA GLY A 38 -16.15 9.24 -0.19
C GLY A 38 -16.16 9.30 -1.73
N ASN A 39 -16.34 10.46 -2.37
CA ASN A 39 -16.46 10.61 -3.83
C ASN A 39 -15.15 11.00 -4.53
N TYR A 40 -14.00 10.64 -3.94
CA TYR A 40 -12.66 10.98 -4.43
C TYR A 40 -12.42 10.55 -5.89
N THR A 41 -12.99 9.44 -6.33
CA THR A 41 -12.77 8.94 -7.71
C THR A 41 -13.58 9.66 -8.79
N ARG A 42 -14.75 10.25 -8.47
CA ARG A 42 -15.64 10.85 -9.49
C ARG A 42 -15.51 12.36 -9.63
N ARG A 43 -15.26 13.10 -8.55
CA ARG A 43 -15.29 14.58 -8.57
C ARG A 43 -13.92 15.22 -8.71
N THR A 44 -12.85 14.55 -8.26
CA THR A 44 -11.46 15.02 -8.44
C THR A 44 -11.14 15.18 -9.93
N ARG A 45 -11.61 14.24 -10.78
CA ARG A 45 -11.60 14.39 -12.25
C ARG A 45 -12.19 15.71 -12.76
N ARG A 46 -13.26 16.24 -12.14
CA ARG A 46 -13.91 17.50 -12.56
C ARG A 46 -13.25 18.76 -12.01
N ILE A 47 -12.67 18.70 -10.79
CA ILE A 47 -11.96 19.83 -10.19
C ILE A 47 -10.55 19.97 -10.79
N GLN A 48 -9.94 18.86 -11.20
CA GLN A 48 -8.59 18.78 -11.80
C GLN A 48 -8.60 19.15 -13.29
N LEU A 49 -9.74 18.99 -13.98
CA LEU A 49 -9.98 19.62 -15.30
C LEU A 49 -9.92 21.16 -15.24
N ALA A 50 -10.08 21.77 -14.05
CA ALA A 50 -9.95 23.22 -13.85
C ALA A 50 -8.56 23.66 -13.32
N ARG A 51 -7.71 22.72 -12.89
CA ARG A 51 -6.34 22.98 -12.41
C ARG A 51 -5.37 22.08 -13.17
N GLN A 52 -4.94 22.55 -14.33
CA GLN A 52 -3.87 21.92 -15.09
C GLN A 52 -2.59 21.91 -14.22
N HIS A 53 -1.99 20.73 -14.02
CA HIS A 53 -0.60 20.48 -13.55
C HIS A 53 -0.26 20.48 -12.04
N ALA A 54 -0.86 19.58 -11.24
CA ALA A 54 -0.14 18.85 -10.18
C ALA A 54 -1.01 17.68 -9.67
N HIS A 55 -0.55 16.44 -9.84
CA HIS A 55 -1.12 15.30 -9.12
C HIS A 55 -0.69 15.41 -7.65
N GLY A 56 -1.64 15.35 -6.71
CA GLY A 56 -1.33 15.43 -5.29
C GLY A 56 -0.55 14.19 -4.82
N GLY A 57 0.27 14.33 -3.78
CA GLY A 57 1.04 13.22 -3.20
C GLY A 57 0.17 12.03 -2.78
N VAL A 58 -1.05 12.27 -2.28
CA VAL A 58 -2.02 11.18 -1.99
C VAL A 58 -2.45 10.44 -3.26
N GLU A 59 -2.68 11.16 -4.37
CA GLU A 59 -3.06 10.56 -5.64
C GLU A 59 -1.93 9.68 -6.19
N HIS A 60 -0.71 10.22 -6.18
CA HIS A 60 0.47 9.50 -6.63
C HIS A 60 0.72 8.22 -5.81
N LEU A 61 0.47 8.28 -4.49
CA LEU A 61 0.54 7.11 -3.62
C LEU A 61 -0.50 6.03 -4.00
N ILE A 62 -1.74 6.43 -4.31
CA ILE A 62 -2.79 5.51 -4.75
C ILE A 62 -2.45 4.91 -6.12
N GLU A 63 -1.98 5.73 -7.06
CA GLU A 63 -1.54 5.27 -8.38
C GLU A 63 -0.39 4.28 -8.29
N ARG A 64 0.64 4.60 -7.49
CA ARG A 64 1.77 3.70 -7.22
C ARG A 64 1.28 2.39 -6.62
N PHE A 65 0.41 2.45 -5.61
CA PHE A 65 -0.14 1.27 -4.95
C PHE A 65 -0.84 0.36 -5.96
N ASN A 66 -1.75 0.91 -6.77
CA ASN A 66 -2.47 0.15 -7.78
C ASN A 66 -1.54 -0.40 -8.86
N ARG A 67 -0.53 0.37 -9.26
CA ARG A 67 0.47 -0.07 -10.24
C ARG A 67 1.27 -1.27 -9.74
N VAL A 68 1.72 -1.28 -8.48
CA VAL A 68 2.44 -2.44 -7.92
C VAL A 68 1.51 -3.67 -7.85
N CYS A 69 0.26 -3.52 -7.39
CA CYS A 69 -0.71 -4.62 -7.38
C CYS A 69 -0.92 -5.22 -8.79
N GLN A 70 -1.12 -4.35 -9.78
CA GLN A 70 -1.32 -4.76 -11.18
C GLN A 70 -0.07 -5.39 -11.78
N TRP A 71 1.12 -4.85 -11.48
CA TRP A 71 2.39 -5.38 -11.94
C TRP A 71 2.59 -6.83 -11.50
N VAL A 72 2.29 -7.16 -10.23
CA VAL A 72 2.34 -8.55 -9.76
C VAL A 72 1.46 -9.46 -10.61
N ALA A 73 0.21 -9.07 -10.87
CA ALA A 73 -0.68 -9.84 -11.72
C ALA A 73 -0.17 -9.95 -13.16
N CYS A 74 0.36 -8.86 -13.73
CA CYS A 74 0.91 -8.83 -15.09
C CYS A 74 2.06 -9.82 -15.27
N GLU A 75 3.02 -9.83 -14.35
CA GLU A 75 4.20 -10.70 -14.46
C GLU A 75 3.79 -12.19 -14.41
N ILE A 76 2.80 -12.52 -13.60
CA ILE A 76 2.29 -13.90 -13.51
C ILE A 76 1.55 -14.29 -14.78
N VAL A 77 0.61 -13.47 -15.26
CA VAL A 77 -0.20 -13.84 -16.45
C VAL A 77 0.57 -13.77 -17.77
N ARG A 78 1.66 -13.00 -17.83
CA ARG A 78 2.57 -12.98 -18.99
C ARG A 78 3.45 -14.23 -19.05
N THR A 79 3.66 -14.91 -17.93
CA THR A 79 4.53 -16.10 -17.86
C THR A 79 3.78 -17.35 -18.34
N GLN A 80 3.98 -17.70 -19.62
CA GLN A 80 3.27 -18.78 -20.29
C GLN A 80 3.62 -20.16 -19.72
N GLN A 81 4.92 -20.42 -19.49
CA GLN A 81 5.40 -21.71 -18.99
C GLN A 81 5.00 -21.91 -17.53
N LEU A 82 4.38 -23.04 -17.22
CA LEU A 82 3.81 -23.35 -15.91
C LEU A 82 4.88 -23.34 -14.81
N GLU A 83 6.00 -24.02 -15.03
CA GLU A 83 7.10 -24.16 -14.08
C GLU A 83 7.77 -22.81 -13.79
N GLU A 84 7.88 -21.94 -14.79
CA GLU A 84 8.40 -20.59 -14.62
C GLU A 84 7.41 -19.70 -13.87
N ARG A 85 6.12 -19.82 -14.17
CA ARG A 85 5.06 -19.07 -13.49
C ARG A 85 4.98 -19.41 -12.00
N VAL A 86 5.15 -20.68 -11.64
CA VAL A 86 5.28 -21.11 -10.24
C VAL A 86 6.46 -20.38 -9.57
N LYS A 87 7.64 -20.35 -10.20
CA LYS A 87 8.82 -19.63 -9.66
C LYS A 87 8.54 -18.14 -9.48
N VAL A 88 7.78 -17.51 -10.37
CA VAL A 88 7.38 -16.09 -10.25
C VAL A 88 6.49 -15.88 -9.03
N ILE A 89 5.47 -16.71 -8.82
CA ILE A 89 4.60 -16.63 -7.62
C ILE A 89 5.43 -16.79 -6.34
N GLU A 90 6.26 -17.81 -6.27
CA GLU A 90 7.13 -18.04 -5.12
C GLU A 90 8.10 -16.87 -4.89
N LYS A 91 8.60 -16.26 -5.97
CA LYS A 91 9.47 -15.08 -5.89
C LYS A 91 8.76 -13.89 -5.26
N PHE A 92 7.50 -13.65 -5.62
CA PHE A 92 6.67 -12.62 -5.00
C PHE A 92 6.39 -12.89 -3.53
N ILE A 93 6.11 -14.15 -3.15
CA ILE A 93 5.94 -14.53 -1.74
C ILE A 93 7.21 -14.25 -0.94
N ARG A 94 8.39 -14.60 -1.48
CA ARG A 94 9.69 -14.29 -0.86
C ARG A 94 9.96 -12.79 -0.80
N LEU A 95 9.57 -12.03 -1.82
CA LEU A 95 9.68 -10.57 -1.86
C LEU A 95 8.79 -9.90 -0.80
N ALA A 96 7.54 -10.35 -0.67
CA ALA A 96 6.59 -9.87 0.34
C ALA A 96 7.14 -10.10 1.76
N GLN A 97 7.71 -11.27 2.03
CA GLN A 97 8.36 -11.55 3.31
C GLN A 97 9.55 -10.63 3.59
N LYS A 98 10.37 -10.30 2.58
CA LYS A 98 11.45 -9.31 2.75
C LYS A 98 10.88 -7.92 3.03
N CYS A 99 9.79 -7.52 2.38
CA CYS A 99 9.10 -6.26 2.68
C CYS A 99 8.61 -6.21 4.13
N LYS A 100 8.04 -7.30 4.66
CA LYS A 100 7.68 -7.42 6.08
C LYS A 100 8.90 -7.26 6.99
N MET A 101 10.01 -7.94 6.69
CA MET A 101 11.26 -7.84 7.48
C MET A 101 11.84 -6.42 7.48
N TYR A 102 11.75 -5.71 6.35
CA TYR A 102 12.17 -4.32 6.22
C TYR A 102 11.10 -3.31 6.66
N THR A 103 9.98 -3.80 7.22
CA THR A 103 8.86 -2.98 7.70
C THR A 103 8.31 -2.01 6.63
N ASN A 104 8.39 -2.43 5.37
CA ASN A 104 7.69 -1.84 4.26
C ASN A 104 6.34 -2.55 4.09
N PHE A 105 5.36 -2.08 4.87
CA PHE A 105 4.03 -2.66 4.87
C PHE A 105 3.20 -2.25 3.66
N ALA A 106 3.52 -1.12 3.01
CA ALA A 106 2.89 -0.73 1.75
C ALA A 106 3.15 -1.78 0.67
N THR A 107 4.42 -2.05 0.34
CA THR A 107 4.77 -3.03 -0.70
C THR A 107 4.37 -4.45 -0.34
N LEU A 108 4.45 -4.82 0.95
CA LEU A 108 3.92 -6.10 1.42
C LEU A 108 2.44 -6.27 1.02
N VAL A 109 1.59 -5.30 1.38
CA VAL A 109 0.14 -5.37 1.07
C VAL A 109 -0.10 -5.30 -0.43
N GLN A 110 0.62 -4.44 -1.17
CA GLN A 110 0.51 -4.33 -2.63
C GLN A 110 0.76 -5.69 -3.31
N ILE A 111 1.81 -6.41 -2.91
CA ILE A 111 2.13 -7.72 -3.48
C ILE A 111 1.05 -8.75 -3.15
N LEU A 112 0.60 -8.80 -1.89
CA LEU A 112 -0.44 -9.76 -1.48
C LEU A 112 -1.75 -9.53 -2.22
N LEU A 113 -2.18 -8.27 -2.40
CA LEU A 113 -3.37 -7.94 -3.17
C LEU A 113 -3.23 -8.31 -4.66
N GLY A 114 -2.03 -8.16 -5.22
CA GLY A 114 -1.73 -8.64 -6.57
C GLY A 114 -1.88 -10.16 -6.71
N LEU A 115 -1.32 -10.92 -5.76
CA LEU A 115 -1.42 -12.39 -5.70
C LEU A 115 -2.86 -12.88 -5.47
N GLN A 116 -3.63 -12.14 -4.68
CA GLN A 116 -5.03 -12.45 -4.36
C GLN A 116 -6.02 -11.96 -5.44
N SER A 117 -5.55 -11.21 -6.43
CA SER A 117 -6.40 -10.69 -7.51
C SER A 117 -7.12 -11.83 -8.24
N PRO A 118 -8.37 -11.63 -8.72
CA PRO A 118 -9.14 -12.70 -9.35
C PRO A 118 -8.45 -13.37 -10.55
N SER A 119 -7.62 -12.62 -11.28
CA SER A 119 -6.85 -13.13 -12.42
C SER A 119 -5.69 -14.04 -12.02
N VAL A 120 -5.22 -13.95 -10.77
CA VAL A 120 -4.11 -14.77 -10.27
C VAL A 120 -4.64 -15.90 -9.38
N SER A 121 -5.56 -15.60 -8.45
CA SER A 121 -6.10 -16.59 -7.50
C SER A 121 -6.87 -17.73 -8.17
N ARG A 122 -7.36 -17.53 -9.40
CA ARG A 122 -8.03 -18.58 -10.18
C ARG A 122 -7.12 -19.63 -10.81
N LEU A 123 -5.80 -19.40 -10.85
CA LEU A 123 -4.82 -20.28 -11.52
C LEU A 123 -4.53 -21.55 -10.69
N GLN A 124 -5.55 -22.37 -10.43
CA GLN A 124 -5.52 -23.57 -9.58
C GLN A 124 -4.39 -24.56 -9.90
N LYS A 125 -4.13 -24.88 -11.19
CA LYS A 125 -3.03 -25.76 -11.64
C LYS A 125 -1.68 -25.14 -11.33
N THR A 126 -1.57 -23.82 -11.39
CA THR A 126 -0.35 -23.10 -11.01
C THR A 126 -0.16 -23.14 -9.50
N TRP A 127 -1.19 -22.80 -8.73
CA TRP A 127 -1.16 -22.80 -7.26
C TRP A 127 -0.90 -24.18 -6.65
N SER A 128 -1.42 -25.26 -7.26
CA SER A 128 -1.18 -26.62 -6.77
C SER A 128 0.28 -27.08 -6.88
N ARG A 129 1.10 -26.38 -7.69
CA ARG A 129 2.53 -26.65 -7.85
C ARG A 129 3.43 -25.74 -7.04
N VAL A 130 2.89 -24.74 -6.34
CA VAL A 130 3.66 -23.86 -5.46
C VAL A 130 4.14 -24.65 -4.25
N GLY A 131 5.42 -24.46 -3.86
CA GLY A 131 6.00 -25.14 -2.71
C GLY A 131 5.23 -24.95 -1.41
N VAL A 132 5.19 -26.00 -0.59
CA VAL A 132 4.48 -25.99 0.72
C VAL A 132 5.05 -24.93 1.67
N ALA A 133 6.36 -24.68 1.62
CA ALA A 133 7.01 -23.67 2.44
C ALA A 133 6.53 -22.26 2.05
N GLU A 134 6.44 -21.98 0.75
CA GLU A 134 5.95 -20.73 0.21
C GLU A 134 4.46 -20.53 0.49
N MET A 135 3.63 -21.57 0.38
CA MET A 135 2.22 -21.50 0.76
C MET A 135 2.05 -21.16 2.25
N ARG A 136 2.79 -21.82 3.14
CA ARG A 136 2.77 -21.49 4.59
C ARG A 136 3.21 -20.05 4.85
N GLN A 137 4.21 -19.56 4.11
CA GLN A 137 4.66 -18.18 4.23
C GLN A 137 3.57 -17.20 3.74
N LEU A 138 2.89 -17.51 2.64
CA LEU A 138 1.77 -16.71 2.14
C LEU A 138 0.62 -16.64 3.16
N ASP A 139 0.29 -17.75 3.82
CA ASP A 139 -0.74 -17.79 4.87
C ASP A 139 -0.37 -16.91 6.07
N GLN A 140 0.88 -17.01 6.54
CA GLN A 140 1.39 -16.17 7.64
C GLN A 140 1.37 -14.68 7.29
N LEU A 141 1.75 -14.34 6.06
CA LEU A 141 1.71 -12.97 5.56
C LEU A 141 0.26 -12.46 5.47
N SER A 142 -0.65 -13.28 4.93
CA SER A 142 -2.08 -12.94 4.80
C SER A 142 -2.75 -12.74 6.16
N ALA A 143 -2.44 -13.59 7.14
CA ALA A 143 -2.91 -13.44 8.51
C ALA A 143 -2.39 -12.15 9.16
N PHE A 144 -1.10 -11.83 8.95
CA PHE A 144 -0.50 -10.60 9.44
C PHE A 144 -1.12 -9.35 8.82
N THR A 145 -1.48 -9.41 7.53
CA THR A 145 -2.14 -8.30 6.82
C THR A 145 -3.66 -8.43 6.78
N SER A 146 -4.25 -9.17 7.70
CA SER A 146 -5.71 -9.32 7.73
C SER A 146 -6.39 -7.98 8.06
N PRO A 147 -7.44 -7.59 7.32
CA PRO A 147 -8.23 -6.40 7.64
C PRO A 147 -9.06 -6.56 8.94
N MET A 148 -9.15 -7.77 9.49
CA MET A 148 -9.90 -8.06 10.71
C MET A 148 -9.45 -7.20 11.89
N ARG A 149 -10.43 -6.79 12.72
CA ARG A 149 -10.23 -5.89 13.87
C ARG A 149 -9.49 -4.60 13.47
N ASN A 150 -9.82 -4.04 12.31
CA ASN A 150 -9.22 -2.82 11.75
C ASN A 150 -7.69 -2.94 11.60
N TRP A 151 -7.24 -3.99 10.90
CA TRP A 151 -5.82 -4.22 10.62
C TRP A 151 -4.94 -4.34 11.88
N LYS A 152 -5.48 -4.98 12.93
CA LYS A 152 -4.86 -5.02 14.26
C LYS A 152 -3.38 -5.42 14.23
N HIS A 153 -3.03 -6.48 13.51
CA HIS A 153 -1.65 -7.00 13.48
C HIS A 153 -0.65 -6.01 12.87
N ILE A 154 -0.98 -5.40 11.72
CA ILE A 154 -0.12 -4.37 11.12
C ILE A 154 -0.04 -3.14 12.05
N ARG A 155 -1.18 -2.69 12.61
CA ARG A 155 -1.21 -1.53 13.52
C ARG A 155 -0.38 -1.75 14.79
N ASP A 156 -0.49 -2.93 15.40
CA ASP A 156 0.28 -3.30 16.59
C ASP A 156 1.79 -3.30 16.26
N SER A 157 2.16 -3.81 15.08
CA SER A 157 3.55 -3.79 14.60
C SER A 157 4.09 -2.37 14.36
N MET A 158 3.23 -1.41 13.97
CA MET A 158 3.63 -0.01 13.73
C MET A 158 3.60 0.87 15.00
N THR A 159 2.87 0.45 16.04
CA THR A 159 2.69 1.23 17.28
C THR A 159 3.59 0.76 18.43
N THR A 160 4.12 -0.46 18.35
CA THR A 160 5.04 -0.99 19.36
C THR A 160 6.42 -0.33 19.22
N THR A 161 6.61 0.81 19.90
CA THR A 161 7.88 1.53 20.10
C THR A 161 9.01 0.68 20.72
N LYS A 162 8.74 -0.58 21.08
CA LYS A 162 9.65 -1.52 21.74
C LYS A 162 10.33 -2.51 20.79
N ILE A 163 9.90 -2.62 19.54
CA ILE A 163 10.65 -3.41 18.56
C ILE A 163 11.70 -2.46 17.98
N LYS A 164 12.98 -2.74 18.26
CA LYS A 164 14.08 -2.16 17.47
C LYS A 164 13.75 -2.43 16.01
N MET A 165 13.28 -1.40 15.28
CA MET A 165 13.01 -1.53 13.87
C MET A 165 14.33 -1.99 13.23
N PRO A 166 14.40 -3.22 12.71
CA PRO A 166 15.68 -3.89 12.48
C PRO A 166 16.58 -3.14 11.49
N PHE A 167 15.98 -2.24 10.69
CA PHE A 167 16.66 -1.40 9.71
C PHE A 167 16.31 0.09 9.87
N GLY A 168 15.84 0.50 11.05
CA GLY A 168 15.59 1.90 11.42
C GLY A 168 14.41 2.60 10.74
N GLY A 169 13.96 2.13 9.56
CA GLY A 169 12.86 2.72 8.80
C GLY A 169 11.51 2.01 8.93
N CYS A 170 10.45 2.61 8.40
CA CYS A 170 9.10 2.04 8.30
C CYS A 170 8.27 2.74 7.22
N ILE A 171 7.61 1.98 6.36
CA ILE A 171 6.61 2.50 5.42
C ILE A 171 5.24 1.88 5.76
N PRO A 172 4.25 2.68 6.17
CA PRO A 172 2.93 2.19 6.51
C PRO A 172 2.11 1.87 5.25
N PHE A 173 1.18 0.92 5.35
CA PHE A 173 0.05 0.89 4.42
C PHE A 173 -0.90 2.05 4.73
N LEU A 174 -0.73 3.17 4.01
CA LEU A 174 -1.39 4.44 4.32
C LEU A 174 -2.92 4.38 4.21
N GLY A 175 -3.47 3.45 3.43
CA GLY A 175 -4.91 3.24 3.29
C GLY A 175 -5.63 3.05 4.63
N ILE A 176 -4.96 2.45 5.62
CA ILE A 176 -5.48 2.29 7.00
C ILE A 176 -5.77 3.65 7.64
N TYR A 177 -4.84 4.60 7.50
CA TYR A 177 -4.92 5.93 8.10
C TYR A 177 -5.84 6.87 7.32
N LEU A 178 -5.89 6.73 5.99
CA LEU A 178 -6.86 7.44 5.16
C LEU A 178 -8.29 7.03 5.50
N SER A 179 -8.56 5.73 5.70
CA SER A 179 -9.86 5.24 6.14
C SER A 179 -10.27 5.79 7.52
N ASP A 180 -9.33 5.89 8.47
CA ASP A 180 -9.58 6.52 9.78
C ASP A 180 -9.99 7.99 9.62
N LEU A 181 -9.35 8.74 8.71
CA LEU A 181 -9.70 10.13 8.41
C LEU A 181 -11.07 10.26 7.75
N VAL A 182 -11.40 9.37 6.81
CA VAL A 182 -12.71 9.33 6.16
C VAL A 182 -13.80 9.07 7.20
N PHE A 183 -13.65 8.04 8.04
CA PHE A 183 -14.62 7.74 9.08
C PHE A 183 -14.78 8.90 10.08
N ASN A 184 -13.67 9.53 10.49
CA ASN A 184 -13.71 10.69 11.38
C ASN A 184 -14.30 11.95 10.71
N SER A 185 -14.28 12.03 9.38
CA SER A 185 -14.83 13.18 8.64
C SER A 185 -16.35 13.28 8.76
N GLU A 186 -17.03 12.13 8.91
CA GLU A 186 -18.49 12.01 9.04
C GLU A 186 -19.01 12.58 10.37
N GLN A 187 -18.15 12.75 11.37
CA GLN A 187 -18.52 13.38 12.64
C GLN A 187 -18.72 14.89 12.46
N PRO A 188 -19.64 15.56 13.19
CA PRO A 188 -19.84 16.99 13.03
C PRO A 188 -18.64 17.78 13.59
N ALA A 189 -18.29 18.89 12.94
CA ALA A 189 -17.18 19.77 13.37
C ALA A 189 -17.51 20.50 14.67
N TYR A 190 -18.80 20.78 14.88
CA TYR A 190 -19.33 21.38 16.09
C TYR A 190 -20.46 20.51 16.63
N LEU A 191 -20.58 20.45 17.95
CA LEU A 191 -21.67 19.81 18.65
C LEU A 191 -22.84 20.78 18.79
N ASP A 192 -23.98 20.26 19.25
CA ASP A 192 -25.17 21.05 19.50
C ASP A 192 -24.90 22.24 20.44
N ILE A 193 -25.80 23.21 20.38
CA ILE A 193 -25.72 24.44 21.15
C ILE A 193 -25.68 24.09 22.64
N SER A 194 -24.64 24.55 23.34
CA SER A 194 -24.55 24.41 24.78
C SER A 194 -25.70 25.18 25.45
N PRO A 195 -26.48 24.55 26.35
CA PRO A 195 -27.53 25.26 27.07
C PRO A 195 -26.98 26.35 27.99
N VAL A 196 -25.71 26.25 28.40
CA VAL A 196 -25.04 27.22 29.27
C VAL A 196 -24.44 28.35 28.44
N LEU A 197 -23.66 28.02 27.41
CA LEU A 197 -22.90 29.03 26.64
C LEU A 197 -23.71 29.63 25.48
N LYS A 198 -24.90 29.12 25.18
CA LYS A 198 -25.78 29.54 24.07
C LYS A 198 -25.08 29.59 22.71
N GLN A 199 -24.02 28.80 22.54
CA GLN A 199 -23.25 28.68 21.30
C GLN A 199 -22.91 27.22 21.02
N SER A 200 -22.63 26.93 19.74
CA SER A 200 -22.19 25.61 19.30
C SER A 200 -20.79 25.30 19.82
N LEU A 201 -20.57 24.09 20.32
CA LEU A 201 -19.28 23.69 20.91
C LEU A 201 -18.38 23.04 19.86
N VAL A 202 -17.08 23.33 19.87
CA VAL A 202 -16.12 22.65 18.98
C VAL A 202 -16.03 21.16 19.36
N ASN A 203 -16.15 20.27 18.36
CA ASN A 203 -15.94 18.84 18.56
C ASN A 203 -14.43 18.53 18.67
N PHE A 204 -13.85 18.78 19.84
CA PHE A 204 -12.43 18.53 20.10
C PHE A 204 -12.01 17.07 19.84
N ARG A 205 -12.92 16.10 20.03
CA ARG A 205 -12.65 14.70 19.74
C ARG A 205 -12.35 14.49 18.26
N LYS A 206 -13.16 15.05 17.37
CA LYS A 206 -12.94 15.00 15.91
C LYS A 206 -11.58 15.57 15.55
N HIS A 207 -11.27 16.78 16.03
CA HIS A 207 -9.99 17.44 15.73
C HIS A 207 -8.78 16.68 16.30
N ARG A 208 -8.90 16.11 17.51
CA ARG A 208 -7.85 15.31 18.14
C ARG A 208 -7.54 14.04 17.36
N ILE A 209 -8.56 13.35 16.84
CA ILE A 209 -8.37 12.16 15.99
C ILE A 209 -7.64 12.55 14.71
N THR A 210 -8.08 13.59 14.01
CA THR A 210 -7.42 14.08 12.80
C THR A 210 -5.95 14.43 13.06
N ALA A 211 -5.66 15.21 14.12
CA ALA A 211 -4.30 15.57 14.49
C ALA A 211 -3.43 14.35 14.82
N THR A 212 -4.01 13.35 15.48
CA THR A 212 -3.31 12.09 15.81
C THR A 212 -2.92 11.33 14.54
N VAL A 213 -3.80 11.25 13.55
CA VAL A 213 -3.50 10.59 12.27
C VAL A 213 -2.41 11.35 11.52
N VAL A 214 -2.54 12.67 11.37
CA VAL A 214 -1.52 13.51 10.71
C VAL A 214 -0.15 13.35 11.39
N LYS A 215 -0.10 13.42 12.72
CA LYS A 215 1.15 13.22 13.48
C LYS A 215 1.78 11.85 13.22
N ARG A 216 0.97 10.80 13.09
CA ARG A 216 1.46 9.46 12.73
C ARG A 216 2.06 9.42 11.33
N VAL A 217 1.41 10.03 10.34
CA VAL A 217 1.95 10.12 8.97
C VAL A 217 3.30 10.83 8.96
N LEU A 218 3.41 11.99 9.62
CA LEU A 218 4.68 12.72 9.74
C LEU A 218 5.76 11.87 10.42
N THR A 219 5.38 11.09 11.43
CA THR A 219 6.30 10.14 12.09
C THR A 219 6.79 9.09 11.10
N PHE A 220 5.91 8.50 10.29
CA PHE A 220 6.31 7.53 9.27
C PHE A 220 7.17 8.14 8.17
N GLN A 221 6.92 9.38 7.75
CA GLN A 221 7.81 10.09 6.84
C GLN A 221 9.21 10.27 7.44
N SER A 222 9.31 10.56 8.75
CA SER A 222 10.60 10.62 9.45
C SER A 222 11.27 9.23 9.52
N LEU A 223 10.51 8.18 9.82
CA LEU A 223 11.02 6.81 9.89
C LEU A 223 11.49 6.32 8.51
N ALA A 224 10.71 6.50 7.45
CA ALA A 224 11.08 6.06 6.10
C ALA A 224 12.41 6.68 5.60
N ARG A 225 12.76 7.89 6.05
CA ARG A 225 14.06 8.52 5.73
C ARG A 225 15.26 7.84 6.39
N ARG A 226 15.05 6.98 7.39
CA ARG A 226 16.12 6.27 8.11
C ARG A 226 16.61 5.02 7.40
N TYR A 227 15.99 4.61 6.28
CA TYR A 227 16.50 3.49 5.50
C TYR A 227 17.90 3.78 4.96
N SER A 228 18.85 2.93 5.31
CA SER A 228 20.26 3.01 4.93
C SER A 228 20.71 1.73 4.22
N PHE A 229 19.97 1.34 3.17
CA PHE A 229 20.34 0.26 2.27
C PHE A 229 21.25 0.76 1.14
N GLU A 230 21.85 -0.17 0.42
CA GLU A 230 22.59 0.13 -0.80
C GLU A 230 21.62 0.35 -1.97
N ILE A 231 21.79 1.45 -2.69
CA ILE A 231 21.04 1.71 -3.94
C ILE A 231 21.73 0.95 -5.06
N ASP A 232 20.92 0.23 -5.82
CA ASP A 232 21.33 -0.49 -7.03
C ASP A 232 20.54 0.15 -8.17
N ASP A 233 21.21 0.97 -8.99
CA ASP A 233 20.55 1.85 -9.98
C ASP A 233 19.71 1.07 -10.99
N ASP A 234 20.20 -0.09 -11.43
CA ASP A 234 19.49 -0.95 -12.38
C ASP A 234 18.22 -1.53 -11.75
N ILE A 235 18.33 -2.11 -10.54
CA ILE A 235 17.15 -2.66 -9.85
C ILE A 235 16.18 -1.53 -9.48
N TYR A 236 16.70 -0.39 -9.04
CA TYR A 236 15.91 0.78 -8.67
C TYR A 236 15.09 1.28 -9.86
N TYR A 237 15.73 1.43 -11.02
CA TYR A 237 15.07 1.83 -12.25
C TYR A 237 13.96 0.84 -12.63
N MET A 238 14.27 -0.47 -12.62
CA MET A 238 13.30 -1.51 -12.97
C MET A 238 12.13 -1.58 -11.98
N CYS A 239 12.36 -1.38 -10.67
CA CYS A 239 11.32 -1.33 -9.65
C CYS A 239 10.48 -0.03 -9.69
N SER A 240 11.03 1.05 -10.25
CA SER A 240 10.35 2.33 -10.43
C SER A 240 9.45 2.30 -11.67
N GLN A 241 9.97 1.81 -12.79
CA GLN A 241 9.30 1.75 -14.09
C GLN A 241 8.53 0.45 -14.29
N LEU A 242 7.60 0.15 -13.38
CA LEU A 242 6.78 -1.05 -13.49
C LEU A 242 5.83 -0.95 -14.70
N GLU A 243 6.05 -1.80 -15.69
CA GLU A 243 5.14 -2.00 -16.81
C GLU A 243 3.88 -2.74 -16.35
N VAL A 244 2.72 -2.19 -16.71
CA VAL A 244 1.42 -2.78 -16.38
C VAL A 244 0.54 -2.87 -17.61
N LEU A 245 -0.18 -3.98 -17.73
CA LEU A 245 -1.20 -4.20 -18.73
C LEU A 245 -2.53 -3.61 -18.26
N LYS A 246 -3.44 -3.38 -19.22
CA LYS A 246 -4.81 -3.00 -18.89
C LYS A 246 -5.53 -4.15 -18.16
N PRO A 247 -6.43 -3.87 -17.20
CA PRO A 247 -7.14 -4.91 -16.44
C PRO A 247 -7.85 -5.95 -17.32
N GLU A 248 -8.43 -5.53 -18.44
CA GLU A 248 -9.11 -6.41 -19.39
C GLU A 248 -8.11 -7.38 -20.05
N THR A 249 -6.91 -6.90 -20.37
CA THR A 249 -5.82 -7.71 -20.93
C THR A 249 -5.31 -8.71 -19.90
N ILE A 250 -5.10 -8.30 -18.64
CA ILE A 250 -4.71 -9.21 -17.55
C ILE A 250 -5.73 -10.33 -17.39
N ARG A 251 -7.02 -9.97 -17.39
CA ARG A 251 -8.12 -10.93 -17.29
C ARG A 251 -8.11 -11.91 -18.46
N ARG A 252 -7.99 -11.41 -19.70
CA ARG A 252 -7.94 -12.25 -20.90
C ARG A 252 -6.77 -13.23 -20.87
N LEU A 253 -5.55 -12.73 -20.66
CA LEU A 253 -4.34 -13.56 -20.57
C LEU A 253 -4.44 -14.61 -19.47
N SER A 254 -5.00 -14.24 -18.31
CA SER A 254 -5.28 -15.19 -17.23
C SER A 254 -6.13 -16.36 -17.73
N PHE A 255 -7.21 -16.13 -18.50
CA PHE A 255 -8.06 -17.19 -19.05
C PHE A 255 -7.37 -18.01 -20.15
N GLU A 256 -6.44 -17.41 -20.89
CA GLU A 256 -5.69 -18.11 -21.95
C GLU A 256 -4.68 -19.11 -21.37
N ILE A 257 -4.03 -18.77 -20.25
CA ILE A 257 -2.99 -19.64 -19.64
C ILE A 257 -3.57 -20.73 -18.73
N GLU A 258 -4.79 -20.53 -18.21
CA GLU A 258 -5.51 -21.46 -17.33
C GLU A 258 -6.98 -21.07 -17.19
#